data_AF-A0A7Z9WUZ8-F1
#
_entry.id   AF-A0A7Z9WUZ8-F1
#
_cell.length_a   1.000
_cell.length_b   1.000
_cell.length_c   1.000
_cell.angle_alpha   90.00
_cell.angle_beta   90.00
_cell.angle_gamma   90.00
#
_symmetry.space_group_name_H-M   'P 1'
#
loop_
_entity.id
_entity.type
_entity.pdbx_description
1 polymer ?
#
loop_
_entity_poly.entity_id
_entity_poly.type
_entity_poly.pdbx_seq_one_letter_code
_entity_poly.pdbx_strand_id
1 'polypeptide(L)'
;MKTHYLIAAIMTPFLALTGYALTDWYLKRDQQPAPLNRLLPTTTPCPLQPGCTLSHGDFSLTLKQQGSTLYLQANQRLKGVLLEVVDLMPPQPMRQDDTAGYRWSLPLAPGITQPLRLRWVAQSHWRNYIGEWPEHGNPGIN
;
A
#
# COMPACT_ATOMS: atom_id res chain seq x y z
N MET A 1 -47.92 37.61 -1.75
CA MET A 1 -46.91 36.87 -0.96
C MET A 1 -47.24 35.38 -0.91
N LYS A 2 -47.03 34.57 -1.97
CA LYS A 2 -47.21 33.08 -1.90
C LYS A 2 -46.30 32.29 -2.87
N THR A 3 -45.91 32.86 -4.00
CA THR A 3 -45.19 32.12 -5.06
C THR A 3 -43.74 31.75 -4.69
N HIS A 4 -42.99 32.67 -4.05
CA HIS A 4 -41.60 32.41 -3.65
C HIS A 4 -41.49 31.34 -2.54
N TYR A 5 -42.46 31.30 -1.62
CA TYR A 5 -42.51 30.28 -0.56
C TYR A 5 -42.83 28.90 -1.12
N LEU A 6 -43.70 28.83 -2.13
CA LEU A 6 -44.07 27.56 -2.77
C LEU A 6 -42.91 26.98 -3.59
N ILE A 7 -42.15 27.84 -4.29
CA ILE A 7 -40.94 27.43 -5.01
C ILE A 7 -39.86 26.94 -4.01
N ALA A 8 -39.66 27.65 -2.91
CA ALA A 8 -38.71 27.23 -1.87
C ALA A 8 -39.10 25.88 -1.25
N ALA A 9 -40.37 25.70 -0.87
CA ALA A 9 -40.86 24.46 -0.28
C ALA A 9 -40.70 23.23 -1.20
N ILE A 10 -40.75 23.44 -2.52
CA ILE A 10 -40.51 22.38 -3.51
C ILE A 10 -39.00 22.17 -3.72
N MET A 11 -38.19 23.23 -3.79
CA MET A 11 -36.75 23.12 -4.08
C MET A 11 -35.94 22.55 -2.91
N THR A 12 -36.34 22.82 -1.66
CA THR A 12 -35.65 22.33 -0.47
C THR A 12 -35.50 20.80 -0.42
N PRO A 13 -36.53 19.96 -0.64
CA PRO A 13 -36.36 18.51 -0.64
C PRO A 13 -35.46 18.02 -1.79
N PHE A 14 -35.51 18.64 -2.98
CA PHE A 14 -34.60 18.28 -4.08
C PHE A 14 -33.14 18.60 -3.76
N LEU A 15 -32.87 19.75 -3.12
CA LEU A 15 -31.52 20.11 -2.68
C LEU A 15 -31.02 19.21 -1.56
N ALA A 16 -31.89 18.81 -0.63
CA ALA A 16 -31.54 17.89 0.44
C ALA A 16 -31.20 16.49 -0.10
N LEU A 17 -32.02 15.98 -1.03
CA LEU A 17 -31.80 14.67 -1.65
C LEU A 17 -30.54 14.64 -2.53
N THR A 18 -30.32 15.68 -3.33
CA THR A 18 -29.12 15.77 -4.18
C THR A 18 -27.86 15.98 -3.35
N GLY A 19 -27.90 16.81 -2.31
CA GLY A 19 -26.80 16.97 -1.36
C GLY A 19 -26.44 15.67 -0.66
N TYR A 20 -27.44 14.90 -0.21
CA TYR A 20 -27.22 13.59 0.39
C TYR A 20 -26.59 12.61 -0.60
N ALA A 21 -27.14 12.50 -1.82
CA ALA A 21 -26.61 11.59 -2.84
C ALA A 21 -25.18 11.93 -3.27
N LEU A 22 -24.85 13.21 -3.43
CA LEU A 22 -23.50 13.66 -3.77
C LEU A 22 -22.52 13.42 -2.63
N THR A 23 -22.93 13.63 -1.38
CA THR A 23 -22.10 13.37 -0.20
C THR A 23 -21.85 11.87 -0.03
N ASP A 24 -22.89 11.04 -0.16
CA ASP A 24 -22.77 9.58 -0.12
C ASP A 24 -21.88 9.05 -1.26
N TRP A 25 -22.02 9.59 -2.48
CA TRP A 25 -21.15 9.23 -3.60
C TRP A 25 -19.69 9.66 -3.37
N TYR A 26 -19.46 10.86 -2.85
CA TYR A 26 -18.12 11.36 -2.53
C TYR A 26 -17.45 10.50 -1.46
N LEU A 27 -18.17 10.20 -0.37
CA LEU A 27 -17.68 9.32 0.70
C LEU A 27 -17.41 7.90 0.19
N LYS A 28 -18.29 7.34 -0.64
CA LYS A 28 -18.08 6.01 -1.27
C LYS A 28 -16.90 6.01 -2.23
N ARG A 29 -16.66 7.10 -2.95
CA ARG A 29 -15.51 7.25 -3.86
C ARG A 29 -14.19 7.26 -3.09
N ASP A 30 -14.12 7.96 -1.97
CA ASP A 30 -12.94 7.97 -1.10
C ASP A 30 -12.72 6.63 -0.38
N GLN A 31 -13.77 5.83 -0.21
CA GLN A 31 -13.73 4.52 0.43
C GLN A 31 -13.45 3.35 -0.52
N GLN A 32 -13.33 3.57 -1.84
CA GLN A 32 -12.93 2.47 -2.71
C GLN A 32 -11.46 2.12 -2.42
N PRO A 33 -11.16 0.92 -1.88
CA PRO A 33 -9.78 0.51 -1.64
C PRO A 33 -9.06 0.52 -2.99
N ALA A 34 -8.04 1.36 -3.12
CA ALA A 34 -7.26 1.44 -4.36
C ALA A 34 -6.81 0.01 -4.72
N PRO A 35 -6.97 -0.41 -5.99
CA PRO A 35 -6.64 -1.78 -6.40
C PRO A 35 -5.21 -2.10 -5.97
N LEU A 36 -5.05 -3.18 -5.20
CA LEU A 36 -3.77 -3.61 -4.66
C LEU A 36 -2.94 -4.19 -5.80
N ASN A 37 -1.86 -3.51 -6.16
CA ASN A 37 -0.98 -3.96 -7.25
C ASN A 37 0.06 -4.92 -6.67
N ARG A 38 0.07 -6.16 -7.14
CA ARG A 38 1.04 -7.16 -6.70
C ARG A 38 2.39 -6.93 -7.36
N LEU A 39 3.45 -6.85 -6.57
CA LEU A 39 4.84 -6.78 -7.03
C LEU A 39 5.40 -8.18 -7.26
N LEU A 40 6.06 -8.37 -8.40
CA LEU A 40 6.68 -9.65 -8.78
C LEU A 40 8.20 -9.48 -8.83
N PRO A 41 9.00 -10.50 -8.46
CA PRO A 41 10.45 -10.44 -8.54
C PRO A 41 10.93 -10.29 -9.98
N THR A 42 11.89 -9.40 -10.18
CA THR A 42 12.52 -9.20 -11.50
C THR A 42 13.48 -10.33 -11.85
N THR A 43 13.98 -11.06 -10.85
CA THR A 43 14.95 -12.16 -11.00
C THR A 43 14.66 -13.28 -10.01
N THR A 44 14.82 -14.53 -10.44
CA THR A 44 14.67 -15.73 -9.60
C THR A 44 15.97 -16.53 -9.65
N PRO A 45 16.61 -16.87 -8.51
CA PRO A 45 16.19 -16.59 -7.13
C PRO A 45 16.31 -15.11 -6.78
N CYS A 46 15.48 -14.64 -5.85
CA CYS A 46 15.46 -13.26 -5.38
C CYS A 46 15.93 -13.20 -3.92
N PRO A 47 17.24 -13.31 -3.63
CA PRO A 47 17.71 -13.34 -2.25
C PRO A 47 17.70 -11.94 -1.60
N LEU A 48 17.39 -11.86 -0.30
CA LEU A 48 17.44 -10.60 0.46
C LEU A 48 18.88 -10.03 0.58
N GLN A 49 19.89 -10.85 0.32
CA GLN A 49 21.29 -10.47 0.24
C GLN A 49 21.85 -11.01 -1.09
N PRO A 50 22.30 -10.15 -2.03
CA PRO A 50 22.60 -8.73 -1.88
C PRO A 50 21.40 -7.77 -1.96
N GLY A 51 20.23 -8.26 -2.35
CA GLY A 51 18.99 -7.50 -2.50
C GLY A 51 18.08 -8.11 -3.56
N CYS A 52 16.78 -7.99 -3.37
CA CYS A 52 15.74 -8.54 -4.22
C CYS A 52 14.88 -7.40 -4.78
N THR A 53 14.89 -7.21 -6.10
CA THR A 53 14.06 -6.20 -6.76
C THR A 53 12.75 -6.81 -7.23
N LEU A 54 11.65 -6.12 -6.92
CA LEU A 54 10.29 -6.49 -7.24
C LEU A 54 9.67 -5.34 -8.04
N SER A 55 8.87 -5.64 -9.07
CA SER A 55 8.29 -4.63 -9.95
C SER A 55 6.84 -4.90 -10.31
N HIS A 56 6.14 -3.84 -10.69
CA HIS A 56 4.82 -3.86 -11.30
C HIS A 56 4.68 -2.64 -12.23
N GLY A 57 4.69 -2.87 -13.55
CA GLY A 57 4.77 -1.78 -14.53
C GLY A 57 6.02 -0.92 -14.30
N ASP A 58 5.84 0.40 -14.20
CA ASP A 58 6.93 1.35 -13.97
C ASP A 58 7.35 1.49 -12.50
N PHE A 59 6.67 0.81 -11.57
CA PHE A 59 7.02 0.84 -10.16
C PHE A 59 7.97 -0.31 -9.82
N SER A 60 9.05 0.00 -9.12
CA SER A 60 10.00 -0.99 -8.60
C SER A 60 10.38 -0.72 -7.16
N LEU A 61 10.64 -1.80 -6.44
CA LEU A 61 10.95 -1.83 -5.03
C LEU A 61 12.04 -2.87 -4.78
N THR A 62 13.15 -2.43 -4.20
CA THR A 62 14.24 -3.30 -3.80
C THR A 62 14.18 -3.55 -2.31
N LEU A 63 14.08 -4.81 -1.94
CA LEU A 63 14.10 -5.30 -0.56
C LEU A 63 15.48 -5.89 -0.26
N LYS A 64 16.12 -5.44 0.81
CA LYS A 64 17.47 -5.89 1.20
C LYS A 64 17.54 -6.11 2.70
N GLN A 65 18.19 -7.17 3.13
CA GLN A 65 18.54 -7.37 4.53
C GLN A 65 20.01 -7.06 4.76
N GLN A 66 20.33 -6.20 5.72
CA GLN A 66 21.71 -5.94 6.14
C GLN A 66 21.79 -6.04 7.67
N GLY A 67 22.47 -7.09 8.14
CA GLY A 67 22.46 -7.47 9.56
C GLY A 67 21.05 -7.79 10.04
N SER A 68 20.65 -7.17 11.15
CA SER A 68 19.31 -7.25 11.73
C SER A 68 18.37 -6.15 11.23
N THR A 69 18.62 -5.54 10.07
CA THR A 69 17.76 -4.48 9.53
C THR A 69 17.29 -4.85 8.12
N LEU A 70 15.97 -4.73 7.90
CA LEU A 70 15.37 -4.78 6.57
C LEU A 70 15.30 -3.37 6.01
N TYR A 71 15.74 -3.24 4.77
CA TYR A 71 15.72 -2.02 3.98
C TYR A 71 14.82 -2.21 2.78
N LEU A 72 14.03 -1.19 2.49
CA LEU A 72 13.16 -1.11 1.35
C LEU A 72 13.43 0.21 0.63
N GLN A 73 13.74 0.11 -0.66
CA GLN A 73 13.97 1.26 -1.52
C GLN A 73 13.03 1.21 -2.72
N ALA A 74 12.23 2.25 -2.92
CA ALA A 74 11.34 2.36 -4.08
C ALA A 74 11.89 3.35 -5.10
N ASN A 75 11.56 3.16 -6.37
CA ASN A 75 11.85 4.13 -7.43
C ASN A 75 10.86 5.32 -7.46
N GLN A 76 9.78 5.24 -6.69
CA GLN A 76 8.77 6.28 -6.52
C GLN A 76 8.57 6.60 -5.03
N ARG A 77 8.13 7.82 -4.73
CA ARG A 77 7.88 8.28 -3.36
C ARG A 77 6.73 7.50 -2.73
N LEU A 78 6.98 6.97 -1.54
CA LEU A 78 5.97 6.33 -0.70
C LEU A 78 5.51 7.27 0.41
N LYS A 79 4.26 7.11 0.85
CA LYS A 79 3.65 7.80 1.99
C LYS A 79 3.76 6.96 3.28
N GLY A 80 3.82 5.64 3.14
CA GLY A 80 3.92 4.72 4.26
C GLY A 80 4.19 3.31 3.78
N VAL A 81 4.84 2.54 4.64
CA VAL A 81 5.14 1.12 4.40
C VAL A 81 4.84 0.35 5.66
N LEU A 82 4.03 -0.70 5.54
CA LEU A 82 3.80 -1.69 6.58
C LEU A 82 4.51 -2.98 6.19
N LEU A 83 5.21 -3.58 7.15
CA LEU A 83 5.93 -4.82 6.97
C LEU A 83 5.56 -5.78 8.10
N GLU A 84 5.15 -6.98 7.71
CA GLU A 84 4.90 -8.12 8.58
C GLU A 84 6.00 -9.15 8.35
N VAL A 85 6.55 -9.67 9.44
CA VAL A 85 7.40 -10.85 9.41
C VAL A 85 6.51 -12.01 9.82
N VAL A 86 6.03 -12.77 8.84
CA VAL A 86 5.01 -13.80 9.05
C VAL A 86 5.48 -14.77 10.14
N ASP A 87 4.57 -15.12 11.03
CA ASP A 87 4.76 -15.98 12.20
C ASP A 87 5.71 -15.43 13.30
N LEU A 88 6.40 -14.30 13.08
CA LEU A 88 7.38 -13.76 14.02
C LEU A 88 7.00 -12.38 14.58
N MET A 89 6.50 -11.49 13.73
CA MET A 89 6.16 -10.12 14.10
C MET A 89 4.90 -9.66 13.36
N PRO A 90 3.92 -9.06 14.07
CA PRO A 90 2.74 -8.49 13.43
C PRO A 90 3.14 -7.35 12.48
N PRO A 91 2.25 -6.92 11.57
CA PRO A 91 2.51 -5.78 10.70
C PRO A 91 2.92 -4.54 11.48
N GLN A 92 4.09 -3.99 11.16
CA GLN A 92 4.64 -2.79 11.78
C GLN A 92 5.02 -1.75 10.70
N PRO A 93 4.86 -0.45 11.00
CA PRO A 93 5.31 0.60 10.10
C PRO A 93 6.83 0.61 10.01
N MET A 94 7.35 0.64 8.78
CA MET A 94 8.76 0.91 8.56
C MET A 94 9.04 2.39 8.83
N ARG A 95 10.26 2.68 9.28
CA ARG A 95 10.75 4.04 9.51
C ARG A 95 11.27 4.61 8.19
N GLN A 96 10.87 5.83 7.86
CA GLN A 96 11.42 6.56 6.72
C GLN A 96 12.87 6.98 7.01
N ASP A 97 13.81 6.62 6.13
CA ASP A 97 15.24 6.91 6.30
C ASP A 97 15.69 8.16 5.54
N ASP A 98 14.93 8.59 4.54
CA ASP A 98 15.17 9.82 3.78
C ASP A 98 14.05 10.84 3.99
N THR A 99 14.27 12.11 3.67
CA THR A 99 13.20 13.14 3.78
C THR A 99 12.17 13.03 2.65
N ALA A 100 12.54 12.36 1.56
CA ALA A 100 11.76 12.32 0.34
C ALA A 100 10.83 11.08 0.23
N GLY A 101 11.01 10.05 1.07
CA GLY A 101 10.10 8.89 1.15
C GLY A 101 10.44 7.76 0.18
N TYR A 102 11.67 7.69 -0.31
CA TYR A 102 12.15 6.61 -1.18
C TYR A 102 12.80 5.47 -0.42
N ARG A 103 13.26 5.69 0.81
CA ARG A 103 14.00 4.70 1.60
C ARG A 103 13.36 4.49 2.96
N TRP A 104 13.20 3.23 3.32
CA TRP A 104 12.52 2.79 4.53
C TRP A 104 13.30 1.66 5.20
N SER A 105 13.34 1.64 6.53
CA SER A 105 13.96 0.57 7.30
C SER A 105 13.09 0.06 8.43
N LEU A 106 13.23 -1.23 8.75
CA LEU A 106 12.68 -1.84 9.95
C LEU A 106 13.77 -2.66 10.63
N PRO A 107 14.16 -2.33 11.88
CA PRO A 107 15.02 -3.19 12.66
C PRO A 107 14.25 -4.45 13.05
N LEU A 108 14.83 -5.60 12.75
CA LEU A 108 14.39 -6.91 13.21
C LEU A 108 14.92 -7.16 14.62
N ALA A 109 14.16 -7.92 15.41
CA ALA A 109 14.63 -8.39 16.70
C ALA A 109 15.91 -9.24 16.54
N PRO A 110 16.88 -9.13 17.46
CA PRO A 110 18.08 -9.96 17.44
C PRO A 110 17.68 -11.44 17.56
N GLY A 111 18.27 -12.30 16.71
CA GLY A 111 17.98 -13.73 16.70
C GLY A 111 16.98 -14.19 15.63
N ILE A 112 16.39 -13.27 14.85
CA ILE A 112 15.61 -13.67 13.67
C ILE A 112 16.58 -14.11 12.55
N THR A 113 16.78 -15.42 12.46
CA THR A 113 17.52 -16.09 11.37
C THR A 113 16.56 -16.66 10.32
N GLN A 114 17.03 -16.74 9.07
CA GLN A 114 16.28 -17.32 7.96
C GLN A 114 15.86 -18.79 8.25
N PRO A 115 14.73 -19.27 7.71
CA PRO A 115 13.91 -18.69 6.64
C PRO A 115 12.89 -17.65 7.13
N LEU A 116 12.95 -16.44 6.57
CA LEU A 116 12.02 -15.35 6.81
C LEU A 116 10.90 -15.38 5.78
N ARG A 117 9.66 -15.25 6.21
CA ARG A 117 8.52 -14.92 5.34
C ARG A 117 8.11 -13.49 5.60
N LEU A 118 8.08 -12.67 4.57
CA LEU A 118 7.79 -11.24 4.66
C LEU A 118 6.53 -10.94 3.87
N ARG A 119 5.64 -10.14 4.44
CA ARG A 119 4.50 -9.54 3.74
C ARG A 119 4.58 -8.05 3.92
N TRP A 120 4.31 -7.29 2.87
CA TRP A 120 4.34 -5.84 3.00
C TRP A 120 3.24 -5.18 2.18
N VAL A 121 2.91 -3.98 2.62
CA VAL A 121 2.04 -3.04 1.94
C VAL A 121 2.76 -1.72 1.82
N ALA A 122 2.96 -1.24 0.61
CA ALA A 122 3.55 0.06 0.32
C ALA A 122 2.49 0.99 -0.27
N GLN A 123 2.29 2.14 0.38
CA GLN A 123 1.33 3.14 -0.06
C GLN A 123 2.06 4.25 -0.82
N SER A 124 1.68 4.44 -2.08
CA SER A 124 2.05 5.60 -2.90
C SER A 124 0.93 6.65 -2.87
N HIS A 125 1.12 7.78 -3.55
CA HIS A 125 0.12 8.84 -3.60
C HIS A 125 -1.20 8.37 -4.24
N TRP A 126 -1.12 7.50 -5.24
CA TRP A 126 -2.25 7.11 -6.11
C TRP A 126 -2.55 5.61 -6.10
N ARG A 127 -1.66 4.79 -5.54
CA ARG A 127 -1.72 3.33 -5.64
C ARG A 127 -1.19 2.69 -4.37
N ASN A 128 -1.73 1.52 -4.06
CA ASN A 128 -1.21 0.64 -3.03
C ASN A 128 -0.54 -0.56 -3.72
N TYR A 129 0.58 -0.98 -3.17
CA TYR A 129 1.35 -2.13 -3.65
C TYR A 129 1.46 -3.15 -2.53
N ILE A 130 1.34 -4.42 -2.91
CA ILE A 130 1.49 -5.54 -1.98
C ILE A 130 2.52 -6.52 -2.52
N GLY A 131 3.17 -7.23 -1.63
CA GLY A 131 3.97 -8.38 -2.03
C GLY A 131 4.32 -9.27 -0.86
N GLU A 132 4.82 -10.45 -1.21
CA GLU A 132 5.25 -11.48 -0.29
C GLU A 132 6.62 -11.99 -0.70
N TRP A 133 7.45 -12.36 0.28
CA TRP A 133 8.79 -12.92 0.07
C TRP A 133 9.05 -14.10 1.02
N PRO A 134 9.67 -15.21 0.57
CA PRO A 134 9.87 -15.56 -0.83
C PRO A 134 8.50 -15.65 -1.53
N GLU A 135 8.44 -15.27 -2.80
CA GLU A 135 7.21 -15.46 -3.56
C GLU A 135 6.98 -16.97 -3.67
N HIS A 136 5.97 -17.48 -2.96
CA HIS A 136 5.42 -18.79 -3.28
C HIS A 136 4.83 -18.64 -4.67
N GLY A 137 5.55 -19.19 -5.65
CA GLY A 137 5.08 -19.24 -7.02
C GLY A 137 3.64 -19.71 -7.00
N ASN A 138 2.73 -18.90 -7.53
CA ASN A 138 1.46 -19.43 -7.94
C ASN A 138 1.82 -20.47 -9.03
N PRO A 139 1.65 -21.79 -8.81
CA PRO A 139 1.81 -22.73 -9.89
C PRO A 139 0.82 -22.27 -10.97
N GLY A 140 1.31 -22.22 -12.21
CA GLY A 140 0.59 -21.64 -13.32
C GLY A 140 -0.90 -21.96 -13.31
N ILE A 141 -1.70 -20.92 -13.59
CA ILE A 141 -2.97 -21.15 -14.26
C ILE A 141 -2.56 -21.80 -15.60
N ASN A 142 -2.73 -23.11 -15.69
CA ASN A 142 -2.75 -23.86 -16.94
C ASN A 142 -3.86 -23.30 -17.85
#